data_AF-A0A349WGS2-F1
#
_entry.id   AF-A0A349WGS2-F1
#
_cell.length_a   1.000
_cell.length_b   1.000
_cell.length_c   1.000
_cell.angle_alpha   90.00
_cell.angle_beta   90.00
_cell.angle_gamma   90.00
#
_symmetry.space_group_name_H-M   'P 1'
#
loop_
_entity.id
_entity.type
_entity.pdbx_description
1 polymer ?
#
loop_
_entity_poly.entity_id
_entity_poly.type
_entity_poly.pdbx_seq_one_letter_code
_entity_poly.pdbx_strand_id
1 'polypeptide(L)'
;MNYEIPKKWIHAVNEGNVDQIMDCYCPSACLFATFSAKPIKTMAGIQNYFENFTSREGAGVSLQEESLVLEDWGQEGYGAIGLYEFFYMENGMQVRHPARFSFMVKSDPTQKIQHHHSSLIPDS
;
A
#
# COMPACT_ATOMS: atom_id res chain seq x y z
N MET A 1 19.12 4.91 3.01
CA MET A 1 18.10 3.93 2.55
C MET A 1 18.17 3.77 1.04
N ASN A 2 17.58 2.69 0.51
CA ASN A 2 17.39 2.49 -0.94
C ASN A 2 16.01 2.96 -1.46
N TYR A 3 15.08 3.36 -0.59
CA TYR A 3 13.74 3.84 -0.93
C TYR A 3 12.85 2.86 -1.73
N GLU A 4 13.13 1.55 -1.69
CA GLU A 4 12.51 0.56 -2.59
C GLU A 4 11.11 0.08 -2.19
N ILE A 5 10.63 0.39 -0.98
CA ILE A 5 9.38 -0.20 -0.46
C ILE A 5 8.13 0.08 -1.31
N PRO A 6 7.90 1.30 -1.83
CA PRO A 6 6.75 1.54 -2.71
C PRO A 6 6.74 0.57 -3.90
N LYS A 7 7.88 0.41 -4.59
CA LYS A 7 8.02 -0.46 -5.75
C LYS A 7 7.84 -1.94 -5.39
N LYS A 8 8.45 -2.40 -4.30
CA LYS A 8 8.30 -3.78 -3.81
C LYS A 8 6.84 -4.09 -3.47
N TRP A 9 6.19 -3.19 -2.76
CA TRP A 9 4.79 -3.37 -2.38
C TRP A 9 3.85 -3.37 -3.60
N ILE A 10 4.04 -2.45 -4.56
CA ILE A 10 3.29 -2.42 -5.83
C ILE A 10 3.46 -3.73 -6.60
N HIS A 11 4.70 -4.20 -6.75
CA HIS A 11 5.00 -5.45 -7.44
C HIS A 11 4.29 -6.63 -6.76
N ALA A 12 4.41 -6.75 -5.43
CA ALA A 12 3.77 -7.82 -4.68
C ALA A 12 2.23 -7.80 -4.80
N VAL A 13 1.61 -6.62 -4.79
CA VAL A 13 0.17 -6.45 -5.01
C VAL A 13 -0.23 -6.90 -6.42
N ASN A 14 0.54 -6.51 -7.45
CA ASN A 14 0.25 -6.85 -8.84
C ASN A 14 0.49 -8.33 -9.18
N GLU A 15 1.40 -9.00 -8.48
CA GLU A 15 1.57 -10.45 -8.55
C GLU A 15 0.52 -11.22 -7.73
N GLY A 16 -0.33 -10.52 -6.97
CA GLY A 16 -1.26 -11.14 -6.02
C GLY A 16 -0.56 -11.94 -4.91
N ASN A 17 0.73 -11.69 -4.68
CA ASN A 17 1.54 -12.45 -3.73
C ASN A 17 1.42 -11.86 -2.32
N VAL A 18 0.45 -12.36 -1.57
CA VAL A 18 0.14 -11.89 -0.21
C VAL A 18 1.34 -12.00 0.72
N ASP A 19 2.13 -13.07 0.65
CA ASP A 19 3.32 -13.23 1.50
C ASP A 19 4.33 -12.10 1.27
N GLN A 20 4.60 -11.75 0.01
CA GLN A 20 5.47 -10.61 -0.34
C GLN A 20 4.87 -9.26 0.06
N ILE A 21 3.55 -9.10 0.00
CA ILE A 21 2.88 -7.89 0.51
C ILE A 21 3.14 -7.79 2.01
N MET A 22 2.92 -8.88 2.77
CA MET A 22 3.10 -8.93 4.22
C MET A 22 4.55 -8.70 4.63
N ASP A 23 5.51 -9.15 3.83
CA ASP A 23 6.93 -8.89 4.03
C ASP A 23 7.28 -7.40 4.03
N CYS A 24 6.48 -6.56 3.37
CA CYS A 24 6.66 -5.11 3.37
C CYS A 24 6.25 -4.46 4.72
N TYR A 25 5.48 -5.12 5.58
CA TYR A 25 4.92 -4.52 6.81
C TYR A 25 5.66 -4.91 8.09
N CYS A 26 5.84 -3.95 9.00
CA CYS A 26 6.27 -4.23 10.37
C CYS A 26 5.20 -5.07 11.10
N PRO A 27 5.58 -5.96 12.04
CA PRO A 27 4.61 -6.68 12.86
C PRO A 27 3.65 -5.78 13.65
N SER A 28 4.08 -4.55 13.96
CA SER A 28 3.32 -3.51 14.65
C SER A 28 2.62 -2.52 13.70
N ALA A 29 2.53 -2.83 12.40
CA ALA A 29 2.02 -1.88 11.41
C ALA A 29 0.54 -1.52 11.64
N CYS A 30 0.19 -0.30 11.24
CA CYS A 30 -1.19 0.17 11.18
C CYS A 30 -1.53 0.57 9.74
N LEU A 31 -2.70 0.15 9.28
CA LEU A 31 -3.23 0.42 7.95
C LEU A 31 -4.57 1.15 8.05
N PHE A 32 -4.63 2.34 7.48
CA PHE A 32 -5.87 3.04 7.15
C PHE A 32 -6.14 2.77 5.68
N ALA A 33 -6.90 1.72 5.39
CA ALA A 33 -7.08 1.23 4.03
C ALA A 33 -8.19 1.98 3.27
N THR A 34 -8.09 2.03 1.94
CA THR A 34 -9.05 2.71 1.06
C THR A 34 -10.48 2.21 1.24
N PHE A 35 -10.66 0.90 1.37
CA PHE A 35 -11.97 0.24 1.40
C PHE A 35 -12.35 -0.25 2.81
N SER A 36 -11.71 0.26 3.86
CA SER A 36 -12.04 -0.07 5.25
C SER A 36 -12.45 1.16 6.03
N ALA A 37 -13.66 1.14 6.61
CA ALA A 37 -14.14 2.21 7.47
C ALA A 37 -13.40 2.31 8.81
N LYS A 38 -12.70 1.25 9.23
CA LYS A 38 -11.95 1.20 10.50
C LYS A 38 -10.46 0.98 10.24
N PRO A 39 -9.58 1.57 11.08
CA PRO A 39 -8.16 1.28 11.01
C PRO A 39 -7.89 -0.21 11.30
N ILE A 40 -6.98 -0.79 10.53
CA ILE A 40 -6.54 -2.17 10.66
C ILE A 40 -5.21 -2.14 11.42
N LYS A 41 -5.20 -2.73 12.62
CA LYS A 41 -4.10 -2.58 13.60
C LYS A 41 -3.37 -3.89 13.91
N THR A 42 -3.64 -4.94 13.13
CA THR A 42 -3.08 -6.27 13.34
C THR A 42 -2.57 -6.83 12.01
N MET A 43 -1.48 -7.60 12.06
CA MET A 43 -0.93 -8.25 10.87
C MET A 43 -1.93 -9.18 10.18
N ALA A 44 -2.68 -9.97 10.95
CA ALA A 44 -3.74 -10.81 10.41
C ALA A 44 -4.84 -10.00 9.70
N GLY A 45 -5.16 -8.80 10.21
CA GLY A 45 -6.12 -7.92 9.57
C GLY A 45 -5.60 -7.32 8.26
N ILE A 46 -4.31 -6.95 8.21
CA ILE A 46 -3.65 -6.44 7.00
C ILE A 46 -3.59 -7.55 5.94
N GLN A 47 -3.22 -8.77 6.35
CA GLN A 47 -3.19 -9.94 5.48
C GLN A 47 -4.57 -10.20 4.88
N ASN A 48 -5.60 -10.33 5.73
CA ASN A 48 -6.97 -10.55 5.26
C ASN A 48 -7.46 -9.43 4.33
N TYR A 49 -7.08 -8.17 4.58
CA TYR A 49 -7.41 -7.07 3.67
C TYR A 49 -6.83 -7.30 2.27
N PHE A 50 -5.55 -7.66 2.18
CA PHE A 50 -4.89 -7.88 0.91
C PHE A 50 -5.30 -9.19 0.24
N GLU A 51 -5.55 -10.27 0.97
CA GLU A 51 -6.15 -11.50 0.43
C GLU A 51 -7.48 -11.20 -0.27
N ASN A 52 -8.37 -10.43 0.37
CA ASN A 52 -9.66 -10.05 -0.21
C ASN A 52 -9.53 -9.07 -1.39
N PHE A 53 -8.49 -8.25 -1.42
CA PHE A 53 -8.25 -7.34 -2.53
C PHE A 53 -7.68 -8.09 -3.74
N THR A 54 -6.62 -8.87 -3.55
CA THR A 54 -5.92 -9.59 -4.63
C THR A 54 -6.71 -10.78 -5.16
N SER A 55 -7.71 -11.29 -4.41
CA SER A 55 -8.63 -12.30 -4.92
C SER A 55 -9.61 -11.77 -5.97
N ARG A 56 -9.71 -10.45 -6.16
CA ARG A 56 -10.57 -9.86 -7.20
C ARG A 56 -9.95 -10.10 -8.57
N GLU A 57 -10.76 -10.45 -9.56
CA GLU A 57 -10.30 -10.67 -10.92
C GLU A 57 -9.63 -9.39 -11.46
N GLY A 58 -8.44 -9.53 -12.05
CA GLY A 58 -7.69 -8.40 -12.59
C GLY A 58 -7.25 -7.36 -11.56
N ALA A 59 -7.19 -7.72 -10.27
CA ALA A 59 -6.77 -6.80 -9.22
C ALA A 59 -5.33 -6.32 -9.42
N GLY A 60 -5.11 -5.03 -9.16
CA GLY A 60 -3.79 -4.44 -9.20
C GLY A 60 -3.76 -3.01 -8.72
N VAL A 61 -2.56 -2.44 -8.74
CA VAL A 61 -2.27 -1.07 -8.36
C VAL A 61 -1.23 -0.47 -9.32
N SER A 62 -1.50 0.74 -9.81
CA SER A 62 -0.55 1.51 -10.60
C SER A 62 -0.16 2.78 -9.87
N LEU A 63 1.15 3.03 -9.74
CA LEU A 63 1.69 4.26 -9.16
C LEU A 63 1.72 5.38 -10.20
N GLN A 64 1.36 6.59 -9.78
CA GLN A 64 1.64 7.78 -10.55
C GLN A 64 3.03 8.30 -10.16
N GLU A 65 4.05 7.87 -10.90
CA GLU A 65 5.48 8.09 -10.57
C GLU A 65 5.81 9.58 -10.36
N GLU A 66 5.21 10.48 -11.15
CA GLU A 66 5.47 11.92 -11.05
C GLU A 66 4.93 12.55 -9.76
N SER A 67 4.03 11.85 -9.07
CA SER A 67 3.47 12.29 -7.79
C SER A 67 4.26 11.79 -6.58
N LEU A 68 5.23 10.88 -6.79
CA LEU A 68 5.98 10.26 -5.71
C LEU A 68 6.92 11.27 -5.05
N VAL A 69 6.68 11.54 -3.77
CA VAL A 69 7.54 12.32 -2.88
C VAL A 69 8.21 11.39 -1.89
N LEU A 70 9.54 11.51 -1.78
CA LEU A 70 10.35 10.80 -0.80
C LEU A 70 10.88 11.80 0.23
N GLU A 71 10.60 11.54 1.51
CA GLU A 71 11.07 12.33 2.63
C GLU A 71 12.10 11.53 3.43
N ASP A 72 13.37 11.92 3.39
CA ASP A 72 14.44 11.27 4.17
C ASP A 72 14.42 11.76 5.62
N TRP A 73 14.21 10.84 6.57
CA TRP A 73 14.28 11.11 8.01
C TRP A 73 15.53 10.49 8.66
N GLY A 74 16.55 10.15 7.88
CA GLY A 74 17.83 9.65 8.34
C GLY A 74 17.74 8.26 8.96
N GLN A 75 18.20 8.13 10.21
CA GLN A 75 18.26 6.84 10.90
C GLN A 75 16.87 6.33 11.32
N GLU A 76 15.84 7.17 11.38
CA GLU A 76 14.50 6.75 11.80
C GLU A 76 13.76 6.01 10.68
N GLY A 77 14.01 6.40 9.42
CA GLY A 77 13.23 5.92 8.29
C GLY A 77 12.98 6.98 7.24
N TYR A 78 11.95 6.77 6.44
CA TYR A 78 11.54 7.71 5.39
C TYR A 78 10.02 7.69 5.16
N GLY A 79 9.52 8.79 4.62
CA GLY A 79 8.19 8.90 4.05
C GLY A 79 8.21 8.62 2.55
N ALA A 80 7.26 7.82 2.06
CA ALA A 80 6.92 7.75 0.64
C ALA A 80 5.44 8.10 0.46
N ILE A 81 5.17 9.19 -0.23
CA ILE A 81 3.85 9.79 -0.37
C ILE A 81 3.55 9.98 -1.85
N GLY A 82 2.32 9.79 -2.27
CA GLY A 82 1.94 10.06 -3.64
C GLY A 82 0.53 9.64 -3.96
N LEU A 83 0.30 9.45 -5.25
CA LEU A 83 -0.95 8.98 -5.82
C LEU A 83 -0.73 7.61 -6.45
N TYR A 84 -1.71 6.73 -6.26
CA TYR A 84 -1.82 5.48 -6.99
C TYR A 84 -3.27 5.26 -7.39
N GLU A 85 -3.51 4.22 -8.17
CA GLU A 85 -4.85 3.81 -8.54
C GLU A 85 -4.97 2.31 -8.34
N PHE A 86 -5.92 1.88 -7.53
CA PHE A 86 -6.33 0.48 -7.47
C PHE A 86 -7.30 0.19 -8.60
N PHE A 87 -7.20 -0.98 -9.19
CA PHE A 87 -8.12 -1.44 -10.21
C PHE A 87 -8.43 -2.92 -10.04
N TYR A 88 -9.59 -3.34 -10.51
CA TYR A 88 -10.03 -4.74 -10.58
C TYR A 88 -11.25 -4.83 -11.52
N MET A 89 -11.67 -6.05 -11.84
CA MET A 89 -12.88 -6.31 -12.60
C MET A 89 -14.09 -6.41 -11.69
N GLU A 90 -15.17 -5.73 -12.06
CA GLU A 90 -16.48 -5.82 -11.41
C GLU A 90 -17.56 -5.94 -12.50
N ASN A 91 -18.34 -7.02 -12.46
CA ASN A 91 -19.38 -7.31 -13.46
C ASN A 91 -18.87 -7.27 -14.92
N GLY A 92 -17.65 -7.74 -15.17
CA GLY A 92 -17.04 -7.75 -16.51
C GLY A 92 -16.51 -6.38 -16.98
N MET A 93 -16.53 -5.35 -16.14
CA MET A 93 -15.95 -4.04 -16.43
C MET A 93 -14.77 -3.77 -15.50
N GLN A 94 -13.71 -3.14 -16.03
CA GLN A 94 -12.61 -2.68 -15.20
C GLN A 94 -13.04 -1.42 -14.44
N VAL A 95 -13.01 -1.49 -13.11
CA VAL A 95 -13.22 -0.35 -12.22
C VAL A 95 -11.87 0.16 -11.71
N ARG A 96 -11.79 1.47 -11.46
CA ARG A 96 -10.58 2.19 -11.06
C ARG A 96 -10.90 3.09 -9.87
N HIS A 97 -9.98 3.12 -8.92
CA HIS A 97 -10.10 3.87 -7.67
C HIS A 97 -8.82 4.69 -7.44
N PRO A 98 -8.78 5.93 -7.97
CA PRO A 98 -7.71 6.87 -7.69
C PRO A 98 -7.62 7.15 -6.19
N ALA A 99 -6.42 7.09 -5.64
CA ALA A 99 -6.20 7.24 -4.22
C ALA A 99 -4.87 7.92 -3.91
N ARG A 100 -4.84 8.59 -2.75
CA ARG A 100 -3.64 9.17 -2.15
C ARG A 100 -3.09 8.15 -1.15
N PHE A 101 -1.78 8.01 -1.09
CA PHE A 101 -1.14 7.14 -0.11
C PHE A 101 0.00 7.82 0.64
N SER A 102 0.30 7.30 1.82
CA SER A 102 1.51 7.62 2.57
C SER A 102 2.03 6.37 3.27
N PHE A 103 3.28 6.02 3.00
CA PHE A 103 4.04 5.00 3.71
C PHE A 103 5.05 5.67 4.64
N MET A 104 4.98 5.34 5.93
CA MET A 104 6.07 5.60 6.87
C MET A 104 6.89 4.32 7.00
N VAL A 105 8.12 4.34 6.50
CA VAL A 105 8.99 3.16 6.43
C VAL A 105 10.11 3.32 7.45
N LYS A 106 10.24 2.38 8.39
CA LYS A 106 11.35 2.37 9.36
C LYS A 106 12.63 1.87 8.71
N SER A 107 13.79 2.43 9.06
CA SER A 107 15.09 2.01 8.50
C SER A 107 15.54 0.59 8.93
N ASP A 108 15.24 0.19 10.18
CA ASP A 108 15.85 -0.94 10.88
C ASP A 108 14.83 -2.04 11.25
N PRO A 109 15.13 -3.35 11.14
CA PRO A 109 16.26 -4.01 10.44
C PRO A 109 15.99 -4.38 8.98
N THR A 110 14.81 -4.09 8.42
CA THR A 110 14.40 -4.65 7.11
C THR A 110 13.67 -3.65 6.21
N GLN A 111 13.76 -2.35 6.49
CA GLN A 111 13.02 -1.31 5.77
C GLN A 111 11.54 -1.65 5.59
N LYS A 112 10.73 -1.55 6.63
CA LYS A 112 9.32 -1.99 6.58
C LYS A 112 8.34 -0.88 6.90
N ILE A 113 7.15 -0.98 6.33
CA ILE A 113 6.03 -0.06 6.52
C ILE A 113 5.53 -0.19 7.96
N GLN A 114 5.66 0.88 8.73
CA GLN A 114 5.10 1.01 10.08
C GLN A 114 3.70 1.65 10.03
N HIS A 115 3.47 2.54 9.07
CA HIS A 115 2.15 3.14 8.86
C HIS A 115 1.86 3.27 7.37
N HIS A 116 0.69 2.79 6.96
CA HIS A 116 0.14 2.98 5.63
C HIS A 116 -1.20 3.70 5.76
N HIS A 117 -1.29 4.90 5.19
CA HIS A 117 -2.57 5.54 4.96
C HIS A 117 -2.90 5.50 3.47
N SER A 118 -4.11 5.11 3.13
CA SER A 118 -4.66 5.15 1.80
C SER A 118 -6.09 5.66 1.82
N SER A 119 -6.41 6.58 0.93
CA SER A 119 -7.73 7.17 0.85
C SER A 119 -8.06 7.51 -0.60
N LEU A 120 -9.32 7.34 -0.98
CA LEU A 120 -9.81 7.81 -2.27
C LEU A 120 -9.48 9.30 -2.44
N ILE A 121 -9.23 9.71 -3.69
CA ILE A 121 -9.22 11.14 -4.01
C ILE A 121 -10.62 11.67 -3.69
N PRO A 122 -10.74 12.68 -2.81
CA PRO A 122 -12.05 13.23 -2.46
C PRO A 122 -12.68 13.93 -3.67
N ASP A 123 -14.01 13.84 -3.76
CA ASP A 123 -14.78 14.72 -4.62
C ASP A 123 -14.64 16.17 -4.10
N SER A 124 -14.49 17.12 -5.02
CA SER A 124 -14.24 18.55 -4.76
C SER A 124 -15.28 19.20 -3.85
#